data_AF-A0A7W8RUG4-F1
#
_entry.id   AF-A0A7W8RUG4-F1
#
_cell.length_a   1.000
_cell.length_b   1.000
_cell.length_c   1.000
_cell.angle_alpha   90.00
_cell.angle_beta   90.00
_cell.angle_gamma   90.00
#
_symmetry.space_group_name_H-M   'P 1'
#
loop_
_entity.id
_entity.type
_entity.pdbx_description
1 polymer ?
#
loop_
_entity_poly.entity_id
_entity_poly.type
_entity_poly.pdbx_seq_one_letter_code
_entity_poly.pdbx_strand_id
1 'polypeptide(L)'
;MSRLGIERDTGLIYEGRDSACFLSLPTPVLSQCTLVKSPVDLTNLPVNIETHPFAWVFREDSFDAVSRVRRGRIFQKQGASNSEPWTVNAHSNLVSDIAQGRNDGRIVKQLNLFIECQELLGLPSRGEGLQLAIGVAGAFSLWRILQVERTLSGDVMVTLRAESAMGILPELDETRVPPASLPAVRVAITRVLEVAYRELPTSVVDQCRNACAALGSHWLYHRSGEAQILERDLGKVIVAIQNELGSDKSRTICSALDIVNRLHPRGKHNEVRKYDLRDVTDEDAALAVHATGFLIREFGWATV
;
A
#
# COMPACT_ATOMS: atom_id res chain seq x y z
N MET A 1 -17.02 22.74 9.51
CA MET A 1 -16.81 21.30 9.78
C MET A 1 -17.40 20.53 8.64
N SER A 2 -16.62 19.70 7.95
CA SER A 2 -17.11 19.00 6.77
C SER A 2 -18.05 17.87 7.16
N ARG A 3 -19.16 17.75 6.43
CA ARG A 3 -20.16 16.71 6.63
C ARG A 3 -20.27 15.86 5.39
N LEU A 4 -20.41 14.56 5.61
CA LEU A 4 -20.63 13.56 4.58
C LEU A 4 -21.90 12.79 4.96
N GLY A 5 -22.78 12.57 3.99
CA GLY A 5 -24.02 11.83 4.14
C GLY A 5 -24.10 10.74 3.06
N ILE A 6 -24.46 9.52 3.43
CA ILE A 6 -24.64 8.41 2.50
C ILE A 6 -26.10 7.94 2.57
N GLU A 7 -26.84 8.10 1.48
CA GLU A 7 -28.21 7.61 1.33
C GLU A 7 -28.18 6.09 1.13
N ARG A 8 -28.86 5.34 2.00
CA ARG A 8 -28.79 3.86 2.00
C ARG A 8 -29.39 3.24 0.75
N ASP A 9 -30.55 3.75 0.33
CA ASP A 9 -31.36 3.11 -0.71
C ASP A 9 -30.75 3.28 -2.11
N THR A 10 -30.04 4.38 -2.33
CA THR A 10 -29.52 4.78 -3.65
C THR A 10 -28.00 4.77 -3.72
N GLY A 11 -27.30 4.75 -2.57
CA GLY A 11 -25.86 4.96 -2.49
C GLY A 11 -25.42 6.38 -2.83
N LEU A 12 -26.35 7.34 -2.95
CA LEU A 12 -26.02 8.73 -3.25
C LEU A 12 -25.29 9.39 -2.08
N ILE A 13 -24.32 10.23 -2.42
CA ILE A 13 -23.41 10.84 -1.47
C ILE A 13 -23.66 12.35 -1.43
N TYR A 14 -23.87 12.87 -0.24
CA TYR A 14 -24.09 14.27 0.04
C TYR A 14 -22.91 14.84 0.82
N GLU A 15 -22.35 15.96 0.38
CA GLU A 15 -21.27 16.66 1.06
C GLU A 15 -21.71 18.09 1.41
N GLY A 16 -20.99 18.72 2.34
CA GLY A 16 -21.11 20.14 2.57
C GLY A 16 -20.41 20.61 3.84
N ARG A 17 -20.31 21.94 3.97
CA ARG A 17 -19.79 22.56 5.19
C ARG A 17 -20.93 22.71 6.18
N ASP A 18 -20.75 22.17 7.37
CA ASP A 18 -21.67 22.17 8.51
C ASP A 18 -23.00 21.41 8.28
N SER A 19 -23.33 21.04 7.04
CA SER A 19 -24.45 20.15 6.68
C SER A 19 -24.17 19.33 5.42
N ALA A 20 -24.54 18.05 5.42
CA ALA A 20 -24.46 17.16 4.26
C ALA A 20 -25.72 17.34 3.38
N CYS A 21 -25.76 18.40 2.58
CA CYS A 21 -26.97 18.79 1.83
C CYS A 21 -26.77 18.92 0.31
N PHE A 22 -25.54 18.91 -0.19
CA PHE A 22 -25.26 18.99 -1.62
C PHE A 22 -24.90 17.63 -2.16
N LEU A 23 -25.60 17.17 -3.19
CA LEU A 23 -25.24 15.93 -3.87
C LEU A 23 -23.83 16.08 -4.49
N SER A 24 -22.94 15.14 -4.18
CA SER A 24 -21.59 15.10 -4.76
C SER A 24 -21.64 14.40 -6.11
N LEU A 25 -21.28 15.13 -7.16
CA LEU A 25 -21.21 14.62 -8.53
C LEU A 25 -19.82 14.90 -9.14
N PRO A 26 -19.16 13.89 -9.74
CA PRO A 26 -19.53 12.48 -9.75
C PRO A 26 -19.54 11.88 -8.33
N THR A 27 -20.24 10.75 -8.16
CA THR A 27 -20.28 10.01 -6.88
C THR A 27 -18.84 9.65 -6.48
N PRO A 28 -18.32 10.16 -5.34
CA PRO A 28 -16.94 9.93 -4.96
C PRO A 28 -16.72 8.48 -4.51
N VAL A 29 -15.47 8.03 -4.60
CA VAL A 29 -15.07 6.71 -4.10
C VAL A 29 -14.98 6.77 -2.58
N LEU A 30 -15.87 6.02 -1.92
CA LEU A 30 -15.87 5.83 -0.48
C LEU A 30 -15.49 4.41 -0.14
N SER A 31 -14.72 4.24 0.92
CA SER A 31 -14.39 2.93 1.49
C SER A 31 -14.44 3.01 3.00
N GLN A 32 -14.87 1.93 3.65
CA GLN A 32 -14.70 1.82 5.10
C GLN A 32 -13.21 1.79 5.41
N CYS A 33 -12.82 2.37 6.53
CA CYS A 33 -11.47 2.22 7.03
C CYS A 33 -11.44 1.97 8.54
N THR A 34 -10.44 1.20 8.94
CA THR A 34 -10.16 0.87 10.33
C THR A 34 -8.71 1.22 10.61
N LEU A 35 -8.47 1.99 11.67
CA LEU A 35 -7.13 2.24 12.16
C LEU A 35 -6.60 0.99 12.87
N VAL A 36 -5.46 0.52 12.42
CA VAL A 36 -4.78 -0.66 12.95
C VAL A 36 -3.71 -0.18 13.92
N LYS A 37 -3.94 -0.42 15.22
CA LYS A 37 -2.99 -0.15 16.31
C LYS A 37 -2.26 -1.42 16.74
N SER A 38 -2.89 -2.57 16.52
CA SER A 38 -2.34 -3.89 16.81
C SER A 38 -2.81 -4.93 15.77
N PRO A 39 -2.12 -6.07 15.65
CA PRO A 39 -2.55 -7.13 14.72
C PRO A 39 -3.96 -7.67 14.96
N VAL A 40 -4.48 -7.55 16.18
CA VAL A 40 -5.85 -7.99 16.54
C VAL A 40 -6.92 -7.13 15.86
N ASP A 41 -6.61 -5.89 15.47
CA ASP A 41 -7.56 -5.02 14.79
C ASP A 41 -7.90 -5.55 13.39
N LEU A 42 -6.99 -6.31 12.76
CA LEU A 42 -7.19 -6.95 11.46
C LEU A 42 -8.18 -8.11 11.50
N THR A 43 -8.36 -8.74 12.67
CA THR A 43 -9.38 -9.79 12.83
C THR A 43 -10.77 -9.22 13.10
N ASN A 44 -10.85 -7.93 13.45
CA ASN A 44 -12.09 -7.22 13.81
C ASN A 44 -12.52 -6.24 12.71
N LEU A 45 -12.09 -6.45 11.46
CA LEU A 45 -12.49 -5.60 10.34
C LEU A 45 -14.00 -5.75 10.06
N PRO A 46 -14.66 -4.67 9.61
CA PRO A 46 -16.08 -4.71 9.31
C PRO A 46 -16.35 -5.71 8.18
N VAL A 47 -17.38 -6.54 8.33
CA VAL A 47 -17.73 -7.58 7.33
C VAL A 47 -18.44 -6.95 6.13
N ASN A 48 -19.39 -6.06 6.39
CA ASN A 48 -20.11 -5.32 5.36
C ASN A 48 -20.68 -4.01 5.93
N ILE A 49 -21.23 -3.24 5.00
CA ILE A 49 -21.76 -1.89 5.22
C ILE A 49 -23.06 -1.84 6.02
N GLU A 50 -23.83 -2.92 6.00
CA GLU A 50 -25.17 -2.99 6.57
C GLU A 50 -25.17 -3.43 8.03
N THR A 51 -24.23 -4.31 8.40
CA THR A 51 -24.15 -4.97 9.72
C THR A 51 -23.23 -4.25 10.70
N HIS A 52 -22.19 -3.59 10.20
CA HIS A 52 -21.24 -2.83 11.01
C HIS A 52 -21.29 -1.38 10.56
N PRO A 53 -21.88 -0.48 11.38
CA PRO A 53 -21.95 0.91 10.97
C PRO A 53 -20.56 1.51 10.99
N PHE A 54 -20.04 1.71 9.77
CA PHE A 54 -18.96 2.61 9.39
C PHE A 54 -18.37 3.41 10.55
N ALA A 55 -17.37 2.88 11.25
CA ALA A 55 -16.70 3.65 12.29
C ALA A 55 -16.07 4.89 11.62
N TRP A 56 -15.15 4.64 10.68
CA TRP A 56 -14.56 5.65 9.82
C TRP A 56 -14.75 5.33 8.34
N VAL A 57 -14.81 6.39 7.53
CA VAL A 57 -14.93 6.35 6.06
C VAL A 57 -13.76 7.11 5.46
N PHE A 58 -13.07 6.48 4.52
CA PHE A 58 -12.08 7.10 3.66
C PHE A 58 -12.75 7.51 2.35
N ARG A 59 -12.71 8.81 2.07
CA ARG A 59 -13.13 9.41 0.80
C ARG A 59 -11.90 9.71 -0.03
N GLU A 60 -11.71 8.99 -1.12
CA GLU A 60 -10.51 9.12 -1.95
C GLU A 60 -10.58 10.37 -2.82
N ASP A 61 -9.51 11.18 -2.78
CA ASP A 61 -9.38 12.39 -3.60
C ASP A 61 -8.44 12.14 -4.78
N SER A 62 -7.39 11.34 -4.59
CA SER A 62 -6.46 10.95 -5.66
C SER A 62 -5.71 9.67 -5.33
N PHE A 63 -5.33 8.93 -6.37
CA PHE A 63 -4.43 7.79 -6.29
C PHE A 63 -3.35 7.89 -7.36
N ASP A 64 -2.09 7.84 -6.94
CA ASP A 64 -0.94 7.67 -7.82
C ASP A 64 -0.50 6.21 -7.81
N ALA A 65 -0.73 5.52 -8.92
CA ALA A 65 -0.40 4.11 -9.09
C ALA A 65 1.12 3.85 -9.13
N VAL A 66 1.93 4.82 -9.54
CA VAL A 66 3.40 4.67 -9.66
C VAL A 66 4.04 4.77 -8.29
N SER A 67 3.75 5.85 -7.55
CA SER A 67 4.28 6.01 -6.18
C SER A 67 3.51 5.19 -5.14
N ARG A 68 2.34 4.64 -5.52
CA ARG A 68 1.41 3.90 -4.66
C ARG A 68 1.02 4.73 -3.44
N VAL A 69 0.73 6.00 -3.72
CA VAL A 69 0.28 6.97 -2.74
C VAL A 69 -1.20 7.25 -2.98
N ARG A 70 -1.99 7.19 -1.91
CA ARG A 70 -3.38 7.66 -1.89
C ARG A 70 -3.45 8.95 -1.09
N ARG A 71 -4.30 9.86 -1.53
CA ARG A 71 -4.66 11.06 -0.77
C ARG A 71 -6.18 11.13 -0.67
N GLY A 72 -6.68 11.47 0.50
CA GLY A 72 -8.12 11.53 0.72
C GLY A 72 -8.48 12.00 2.11
N ARG A 73 -9.78 12.09 2.37
CA ARG A 73 -10.34 12.63 3.60
C ARG A 73 -10.91 11.52 4.47
N ILE A 74 -10.68 11.60 5.77
CA ILE A 74 -11.24 10.65 6.74
C ILE A 74 -12.39 11.30 7.49
N PHE A 75 -13.51 10.60 7.48
CA PHE A 75 -14.70 10.94 8.23
C PHE A 75 -14.95 9.88 9.31
N GLN A 76 -15.51 10.29 10.43
CA GLN A 76 -16.01 9.40 11.46
C GLN A 76 -17.52 9.51 11.55
N LYS A 77 -18.17 8.46 12.02
CA LYS A 77 -19.63 8.45 12.17
C LYS A 77 -20.12 9.60 13.06
N GLN A 78 -21.20 10.23 12.62
CA GLN A 78 -21.92 11.22 13.40
C GLN A 78 -23.02 10.54 14.21
N GLY A 79 -22.92 10.59 15.54
CA GLY A 79 -23.95 10.08 16.43
C GLY A 79 -24.09 8.55 16.42
N ALA A 80 -25.12 8.06 17.10
CA ALA A 80 -25.33 6.62 17.28
C ALA A 80 -26.19 5.99 16.17
N SER A 81 -27.06 6.76 15.51
CA SER A 81 -27.97 6.23 14.50
C SER A 81 -27.26 5.85 13.20
N ASN A 82 -27.78 4.83 12.52
CA ASN A 82 -27.32 4.37 11.21
C ASN A 82 -28.18 4.92 10.07
N SER A 83 -29.21 5.70 10.38
CA SER A 83 -30.09 6.31 9.40
C SER A 83 -30.85 7.42 10.09
N GLU A 84 -30.73 8.63 9.60
CA GLU A 84 -31.46 9.78 10.14
C GLU A 84 -32.17 10.52 9.00
N PRO A 85 -33.42 10.98 9.21
CA PRO A 85 -34.07 11.87 8.27
C PRO A 85 -33.29 13.18 8.21
N TRP A 86 -32.72 13.49 7.05
CA TRP A 86 -31.90 14.66 6.82
C TRP A 86 -32.44 15.47 5.65
N THR A 87 -32.45 16.80 5.79
CA THR A 87 -32.89 17.70 4.72
C THR A 87 -31.73 17.99 3.77
N VAL A 88 -31.90 17.65 2.50
CA VAL A 88 -30.93 17.93 1.43
C VAL A 88 -31.54 18.84 0.38
N ASN A 89 -30.69 19.41 -0.47
CA ASN A 89 -31.16 20.13 -1.66
C ASN A 89 -31.59 19.14 -2.73
N ALA A 90 -32.76 19.35 -3.30
CA ALA A 90 -33.26 18.54 -4.41
C ALA A 90 -32.34 18.72 -5.62
N HIS A 91 -31.94 17.62 -6.26
CA HIS A 91 -31.10 17.68 -7.44
C HIS A 91 -31.92 17.58 -8.73
N SER A 92 -31.73 18.51 -9.67
CA SER A 92 -32.53 18.59 -10.91
C SER A 92 -32.40 17.38 -11.83
N ASN A 93 -31.36 16.58 -11.67
CA ASN A 93 -31.13 15.39 -12.49
C ASN A 93 -31.72 14.11 -11.89
N LEU A 94 -32.32 14.19 -10.69
CA LEU A 94 -32.95 13.05 -10.03
C LEU A 94 -34.47 13.18 -10.12
N VAL A 95 -35.11 12.29 -10.87
CA VAL A 95 -36.58 12.31 -11.05
C VAL A 95 -37.32 12.18 -9.71
N SER A 96 -36.78 11.39 -8.78
CA SER A 96 -37.28 11.27 -7.41
C SER A 96 -37.32 12.60 -6.68
N ASP A 97 -36.28 13.42 -6.86
CA ASP A 97 -36.10 14.68 -6.16
C ASP A 97 -37.03 15.75 -6.75
N ILE A 98 -37.23 15.74 -8.06
CA ILE A 98 -38.23 16.61 -8.72
C ILE A 98 -39.64 16.27 -8.22
N ALA A 99 -39.98 14.98 -8.14
CA ALA A 99 -41.31 14.54 -7.75
C ALA A 99 -41.63 14.81 -6.27
N GLN A 100 -40.62 14.78 -5.39
CA GLN A 100 -40.76 14.96 -3.95
C GLN A 100 -40.33 16.36 -3.47
N GLY A 101 -39.82 17.19 -4.37
CA GLY A 101 -39.31 18.53 -4.12
C GLY A 101 -40.34 19.43 -3.46
N ARG A 102 -39.98 20.00 -2.31
CA ARG A 102 -40.77 21.06 -1.69
C ARG A 102 -40.56 22.38 -2.44
N ASN A 103 -41.44 23.35 -2.22
CA ASN A 103 -41.36 24.67 -2.85
C ASN A 103 -40.06 25.45 -2.51
N ASP A 104 -39.35 25.07 -1.45
CA ASP A 104 -38.05 25.63 -1.06
C ASP A 104 -36.85 24.90 -1.70
N GLY A 105 -37.09 23.98 -2.63
CA GLY A 105 -36.05 23.22 -3.34
C GLY A 105 -35.36 22.17 -2.46
N ARG A 106 -35.96 21.78 -1.34
CA ARG A 106 -35.40 20.80 -0.40
C ARG A 106 -36.28 19.57 -0.27
N ILE A 107 -35.65 18.46 0.11
CA ILE A 107 -36.31 17.17 0.35
C ILE A 107 -35.69 16.49 1.57
N VAL A 108 -36.44 15.57 2.18
CA VAL A 108 -35.94 14.77 3.31
C VAL A 108 -35.52 13.40 2.78
N LYS A 109 -34.31 12.98 3.11
CA LYS A 109 -33.73 11.67 2.77
C LYS A 109 -33.23 10.96 4.01
N GLN A 110 -33.08 9.64 3.93
CA GLN A 110 -32.52 8.83 5.02
C GLN A 110 -31.02 8.66 4.81
N LEU A 111 -30.21 9.35 5.63
CA LEU A 111 -28.75 9.38 5.47
C LEU A 111 -28.04 8.72 6.66
N ASN A 112 -26.94 8.02 6.39
CA ASN A 112 -25.88 7.81 7.37
C ASN A 112 -25.01 9.07 7.39
N LEU A 113 -24.86 9.71 8.55
CA LEU A 113 -24.15 10.98 8.66
C LEU A 113 -22.74 10.78 9.24
N PHE A 114 -21.80 11.57 8.75
CA PHE A 114 -20.41 11.56 9.15
C PHE A 114 -19.86 12.98 9.29
N ILE A 115 -18.87 13.12 10.16
CA ILE A 115 -18.13 14.34 10.44
C ILE A 115 -16.65 14.13 10.20
N GLU A 116 -15.87 15.21 10.14
CA GLU A 116 -14.42 15.06 10.06
C GLU A 116 -13.86 14.22 11.23
N CYS A 117 -12.85 13.38 10.97
CA CYS A 117 -12.33 12.44 11.95
C CYS A 117 -11.47 13.10 13.04
N GLN A 118 -12.12 13.68 14.04
CA GLN A 118 -11.49 14.24 15.24
C GLN A 118 -10.72 13.19 16.04
N GLU A 119 -11.19 11.93 16.03
CA GLU A 119 -10.52 10.82 16.73
C GLU A 119 -9.10 10.59 16.21
N LEU A 120 -8.85 10.67 14.90
CA LEU A 120 -7.51 10.55 14.32
C LEU A 120 -6.62 11.72 14.73
N LEU A 121 -7.15 12.95 14.70
CA LEU A 121 -6.42 14.15 15.12
C LEU A 121 -6.02 14.11 16.60
N GLY A 122 -6.82 13.44 17.44
CA GLY A 122 -6.55 13.28 18.88
C GLY A 122 -5.45 12.28 19.22
N LEU A 123 -4.94 11.50 18.26
CA LEU A 123 -3.88 10.53 18.50
C LEU A 123 -2.49 11.18 18.60
N PRO A 124 -1.51 10.53 19.27
CA PRO A 124 -0.11 10.93 19.20
C PRO A 124 0.34 11.07 17.74
N SER A 125 1.03 12.18 17.43
CA SER A 125 1.43 12.55 16.06
C SER A 125 0.30 12.46 15.03
N ARG A 126 -0.96 12.62 15.46
CA ARG A 126 -2.17 12.53 14.63
C ARG A 126 -2.32 11.16 13.93
N GLY A 127 -1.68 10.12 14.47
CA GLY A 127 -1.64 8.79 13.86
C GLY A 127 -0.65 8.62 12.71
N GLU A 128 0.23 9.59 12.44
CA GLU A 128 1.35 9.41 11.51
C GLU A 128 2.21 8.20 11.92
N GLY A 129 2.56 7.37 10.94
CA GLY A 129 3.25 6.11 11.17
C GLY A 129 2.32 4.94 11.52
N LEU A 130 1.02 5.13 11.79
CA LEU A 130 0.08 4.02 11.97
C LEU A 130 -0.46 3.50 10.64
N GLN A 131 -1.15 2.36 10.70
CA GLN A 131 -1.73 1.68 9.55
C GLN A 131 -3.23 1.91 9.47
N LEU A 132 -3.74 2.09 8.26
CA LEU A 132 -5.16 2.06 7.92
C LEU A 132 -5.43 0.83 7.06
N ALA A 133 -6.35 -0.02 7.51
CA ALA A 133 -7.00 -0.99 6.66
C ALA A 133 -8.15 -0.28 5.92
N ILE A 134 -8.10 -0.25 4.59
CA ILE A 134 -9.15 0.32 3.75
C ILE A 134 -9.88 -0.83 3.05
N GLY A 135 -11.18 -0.94 3.32
CA GLY A 135 -12.06 -2.01 2.83
C GLY A 135 -12.79 -2.73 3.97
N VAL A 136 -13.20 -3.96 3.68
CA VAL A 136 -13.94 -4.85 4.60
C VAL A 136 -13.16 -6.14 4.81
N ALA A 137 -13.53 -6.95 5.80
CA ALA A 137 -12.81 -8.17 6.17
C ALA A 137 -12.55 -9.12 4.98
N GLY A 138 -13.48 -9.22 4.03
CA GLY A 138 -13.32 -10.05 2.83
C GLY A 138 -12.46 -9.45 1.72
N ALA A 139 -12.21 -8.14 1.74
CA ALA A 139 -11.43 -7.42 0.73
C ALA A 139 -10.96 -6.08 1.30
N PHE A 140 -9.72 -6.04 1.79
CA PHE A 140 -9.08 -4.82 2.28
C PHE A 140 -7.64 -4.69 1.79
N SER A 141 -7.11 -3.48 1.89
CA SER A 141 -5.71 -3.15 1.62
C SER A 141 -5.12 -2.37 2.80
N LEU A 142 -3.82 -2.54 3.04
CA LEU A 142 -3.11 -1.89 4.15
C LEU A 142 -2.27 -0.71 3.66
N TRP A 143 -2.41 0.39 4.39
CA TRP A 143 -1.82 1.67 4.05
C TRP A 143 -1.20 2.33 5.28
N ARG A 144 0.07 2.74 5.17
CA ARG A 144 0.74 3.55 6.19
C ARG A 144 0.29 5.00 6.08
N ILE A 145 -0.05 5.63 7.20
CA ILE A 145 -0.29 7.07 7.28
C ILE A 145 1.06 7.78 7.26
N LEU A 146 1.34 8.52 6.19
CA LEU A 146 2.57 9.32 6.08
C LEU A 146 2.40 10.71 6.68
N GLN A 147 1.23 11.31 6.44
CA GLN A 147 0.98 12.69 6.80
C GLN A 147 -0.51 12.91 7.06
N VAL A 148 -0.81 13.72 8.07
CA VAL A 148 -2.17 14.16 8.40
C VAL A 148 -2.22 15.69 8.43
N GLU A 149 -3.14 16.28 7.67
CA GLU A 149 -3.33 17.72 7.56
C GLU A 149 -4.78 18.09 7.85
N ARG A 150 -4.99 19.27 8.41
CA ARG A 150 -6.32 19.89 8.48
C ARG A 150 -6.47 20.92 7.39
N THR A 151 -7.48 20.77 6.53
CA THR A 151 -7.74 21.73 5.44
C THR A 151 -8.40 23.01 5.98
N LEU A 152 -8.43 24.07 5.17
CA LEU A 152 -9.17 25.30 5.50
C LEU A 152 -10.68 25.06 5.72
N SER A 153 -11.26 24.08 5.02
CA SER A 153 -12.65 23.66 5.20
C SER A 153 -12.88 22.89 6.50
N GLY A 154 -11.79 22.49 7.17
CA GLY A 154 -11.78 21.74 8.41
C GLY A 154 -11.78 20.22 8.21
N ASP A 155 -11.59 19.72 6.98
CA ASP A 155 -11.45 18.28 6.71
C ASP A 155 -10.16 17.73 7.33
N VAL A 156 -10.18 16.44 7.65
CA VAL A 156 -8.97 15.67 8.00
C VAL A 156 -8.48 14.98 6.74
N MET A 157 -7.42 15.52 6.16
CA MET A 157 -6.77 15.00 4.96
C MET A 157 -5.62 14.09 5.37
N VAL A 158 -5.51 12.94 4.71
CA VAL A 158 -4.39 12.00 4.91
C VAL A 158 -3.67 11.72 3.60
N THR A 159 -2.35 11.54 3.71
CA THR A 159 -1.52 10.98 2.65
C THR A 159 -1.05 9.60 3.09
N LEU A 160 -1.33 8.60 2.26
CA LEU A 160 -1.18 7.19 2.59
C LEU A 160 -0.25 6.50 1.60
N ARG A 161 0.59 5.57 2.06
CA ARG A 161 1.44 4.73 1.21
C ARG A 161 1.06 3.25 1.34
N ALA A 162 0.99 2.53 0.23
CA ALA A 162 0.69 1.10 0.25
C ALA A 162 1.79 0.31 0.99
N GLU A 163 1.41 -0.68 1.77
CA GLU A 163 2.34 -1.57 2.50
C GLU A 163 2.49 -2.96 1.88
N SER A 164 1.92 -3.21 0.70
CA SER A 164 2.17 -4.47 0.00
C SER A 164 3.27 -4.31 -1.03
N ALA A 165 4.23 -5.24 -1.07
CA ALA A 165 5.22 -5.34 -2.14
C ALA A 165 4.64 -5.92 -3.44
N MET A 166 3.45 -6.52 -3.41
CA MET A 166 2.78 -6.99 -4.62
C MET A 166 2.52 -5.81 -5.54
N GLY A 167 3.18 -5.79 -6.70
CA GLY A 167 3.21 -4.67 -7.65
C GLY A 167 4.59 -4.02 -7.81
N ILE A 168 5.51 -4.20 -6.84
CA ILE A 168 6.92 -3.78 -6.96
C ILE A 168 7.80 -4.96 -7.37
N LEU A 169 7.67 -6.07 -6.65
CA LEU A 169 8.15 -7.35 -7.15
C LEU A 169 7.17 -7.82 -8.23
N PRO A 170 7.64 -8.08 -9.47
CA PRO A 170 6.80 -8.68 -10.49
C PRO A 170 6.36 -10.07 -10.05
N GLU A 171 5.18 -10.49 -10.50
CA GLU A 171 4.76 -11.87 -10.31
C GLU A 171 5.72 -12.81 -11.07
N LEU A 172 6.02 -13.95 -10.46
CA LEU A 172 6.91 -14.95 -11.02
C LEU A 172 6.15 -15.78 -12.06
N ASP A 173 6.59 -15.75 -13.32
CA ASP A 173 6.17 -16.70 -14.33
C ASP A 173 6.89 -18.04 -14.10
N GLU A 174 6.24 -18.91 -13.33
CA GLU A 174 6.80 -20.21 -12.94
C GLU A 174 7.13 -21.11 -14.14
N THR A 175 6.53 -20.85 -15.31
CA THR A 175 6.82 -21.61 -16.54
C THR A 175 8.18 -21.26 -17.14
N ARG A 176 8.73 -20.08 -16.81
CA ARG A 176 10.04 -19.61 -17.29
C ARG A 176 11.18 -19.91 -16.34
N VAL A 177 10.87 -20.34 -15.12
CA VAL A 177 11.88 -20.76 -14.15
C VAL A 177 12.17 -22.26 -14.35
N PRO A 178 13.44 -22.67 -14.47
CA PRO A 178 13.78 -24.08 -14.60
C PRO A 178 13.20 -24.90 -13.43
N PRO A 179 12.57 -26.07 -13.67
CA PRO A 179 11.86 -26.83 -12.63
C PRO A 179 12.70 -27.17 -11.40
N ALA A 180 14.00 -27.47 -11.58
CA ALA A 180 14.93 -27.75 -10.50
C ALA A 180 15.24 -26.52 -9.61
N SER A 181 15.05 -25.31 -10.14
CA SER A 181 15.33 -24.04 -9.45
C SER A 181 14.07 -23.41 -8.84
N LEU A 182 12.89 -23.75 -9.35
CA LEU A 182 11.62 -23.13 -8.96
C LEU A 182 11.35 -23.15 -7.45
N PRO A 183 11.56 -24.26 -6.70
CA PRO A 183 11.30 -24.26 -5.26
C PRO A 183 12.15 -23.23 -4.50
N ALA A 184 13.44 -23.13 -4.83
CA ALA A 184 14.37 -22.22 -4.17
C ALA A 184 14.05 -20.75 -4.52
N VAL A 185 13.79 -20.47 -5.79
CA VAL A 185 13.41 -19.14 -6.28
C VAL A 185 12.10 -18.67 -5.63
N ARG A 186 11.08 -19.54 -5.58
CA ARG A 186 9.79 -19.22 -4.97
C ARG A 186 9.95 -18.88 -3.49
N VAL A 187 10.65 -19.72 -2.73
CA VAL A 187 10.89 -19.49 -1.30
C VAL A 187 11.62 -18.16 -1.07
N ALA A 188 12.63 -17.86 -1.89
CA ALA A 188 13.39 -16.63 -1.78
C ALA A 188 12.53 -15.37 -2.03
N ILE A 189 11.68 -15.39 -3.07
CA ILE A 189 10.78 -14.28 -3.37
C ILE A 189 9.70 -14.13 -2.29
N THR A 190 9.11 -15.23 -1.84
CA THR A 190 8.10 -15.22 -0.76
C THR A 190 8.64 -14.56 0.50
N ARG A 191 9.88 -14.87 0.91
CA ARG A 191 10.51 -14.23 2.08
C ARG A 191 10.62 -12.72 1.91
N VAL A 192 11.01 -12.23 0.74
CA VAL A 192 11.06 -10.78 0.48
C VAL A 192 9.67 -10.17 0.58
N LEU A 193 8.65 -10.80 -0.01
CA LEU A 193 7.25 -10.34 0.10
C LEU A 193 6.75 -10.30 1.54
N GLU A 194 7.14 -11.27 2.36
CA GLU A 194 6.76 -11.34 3.78
C GLU A 194 7.39 -10.22 4.61
N VAL A 195 8.65 -9.83 4.32
CA VAL A 195 9.37 -8.85 5.15
C VAL A 195 9.29 -7.41 4.66
N ALA A 196 9.14 -7.18 3.34
CA ALA A 196 9.42 -5.89 2.66
C ALA A 196 8.78 -4.64 3.29
N TYR A 197 7.66 -4.80 4.00
CA TYR A 197 6.94 -3.70 4.67
C TYR A 197 6.52 -4.02 6.11
N ARG A 198 6.92 -5.17 6.63
CA ARG A 198 6.55 -5.63 7.99
C ARG A 198 7.71 -5.56 8.97
N GLU A 199 8.93 -5.62 8.47
CA GLU A 199 10.13 -5.69 9.29
C GLU A 199 10.99 -4.43 9.19
N LEU A 200 12.02 -4.38 10.04
CA LEU A 200 12.99 -3.30 10.04
C LEU A 200 13.76 -3.26 8.70
N PRO A 201 14.21 -2.08 8.25
CA PRO A 201 14.92 -1.91 6.98
C PRO A 201 16.11 -2.86 6.79
N THR A 202 16.85 -3.11 7.87
CA THR A 202 17.99 -4.03 7.87
C THR A 202 17.59 -5.47 7.53
N SER A 203 16.45 -5.93 8.02
CA SER A 203 15.92 -7.27 7.73
C SER A 203 15.44 -7.37 6.29
N VAL A 204 14.76 -6.35 5.79
CA VAL A 204 14.34 -6.28 4.38
C VAL A 204 15.54 -6.38 3.44
N VAL A 205 16.58 -5.60 3.70
CA VAL A 205 17.83 -5.64 2.91
C VAL A 205 18.49 -7.02 2.97
N ASP A 206 18.48 -7.69 4.12
CA ASP A 206 19.03 -9.04 4.26
C ASP A 206 18.27 -10.08 3.43
N GLN A 207 16.93 -10.07 3.50
CA GLN A 207 16.13 -10.99 2.69
C GLN A 207 16.27 -10.69 1.20
N CYS A 208 16.33 -9.41 0.79
CA CYS A 208 16.64 -9.03 -0.60
C CYS A 208 18.00 -9.56 -1.04
N ARG A 209 19.03 -9.48 -0.19
CA ARG A 209 20.38 -10.00 -0.49
C ARG A 209 20.35 -11.52 -0.68
N ASN A 210 19.67 -12.24 0.20
CA ASN A 210 19.52 -13.69 0.11
C ASN A 210 18.74 -14.08 -1.16
N ALA A 211 17.69 -13.33 -1.49
CA ALA A 211 16.93 -13.55 -2.72
C ALA A 211 17.76 -13.25 -3.98
N CYS A 212 18.48 -12.14 -4.04
CA CYS A 212 19.37 -11.81 -5.14
C CYS A 212 20.45 -12.88 -5.36
N ALA A 213 21.01 -13.45 -4.28
CA ALA A 213 21.96 -14.55 -4.36
C ALA A 213 21.33 -15.78 -5.01
N ALA A 214 20.15 -16.21 -4.54
CA ALA A 214 19.42 -17.35 -5.08
C ALA A 214 19.01 -17.13 -6.55
N LEU A 215 18.42 -15.98 -6.87
CA LEU A 215 17.99 -15.66 -8.23
C LEU A 215 19.19 -15.67 -9.19
N GLY A 216 20.27 -14.96 -8.86
CA GLY A 216 21.45 -14.87 -9.69
C GLY A 216 22.18 -16.21 -9.86
N SER A 217 22.30 -17.01 -8.79
CA SER A 217 22.97 -18.30 -8.84
C SER A 217 22.19 -19.31 -9.67
N HIS A 218 20.87 -19.39 -9.50
CA HIS A 218 20.01 -20.30 -10.28
C HIS A 218 19.91 -19.88 -11.75
N TRP A 219 19.89 -18.57 -12.03
CA TRP A 219 19.92 -18.06 -13.40
C TRP A 219 21.23 -18.42 -14.10
N LEU A 220 22.37 -18.23 -13.43
CA LEU A 220 23.68 -18.55 -13.99
C LEU A 220 23.89 -20.07 -14.11
N TYR A 221 23.42 -20.86 -13.15
CA TYR A 221 23.49 -22.31 -13.18
C TYR A 221 22.81 -22.88 -14.43
N HIS A 222 21.60 -22.40 -14.75
CA HIS A 222 20.89 -22.85 -15.95
C HIS A 222 21.63 -22.51 -17.26
N ARG A 223 22.42 -21.44 -17.25
CA ARG A 223 23.17 -20.98 -18.43
C ARG A 223 24.52 -21.69 -18.60
N SER A 224 25.25 -21.89 -17.51
CA SER A 224 26.63 -22.38 -17.50
C SER A 224 26.75 -23.87 -17.15
N GLY A 225 25.78 -24.44 -16.44
CA GLY A 225 25.84 -25.80 -15.88
C GLY A 225 26.75 -25.94 -14.65
N GLU A 226 27.38 -24.87 -14.17
CA GLU A 226 28.33 -24.93 -13.04
C GLU A 226 27.60 -25.03 -11.69
N ALA A 227 27.37 -26.25 -11.19
CA ALA A 227 26.62 -26.47 -9.94
C ALA A 227 27.20 -25.75 -8.71
N GLN A 228 28.53 -25.51 -8.68
CA GLN A 228 29.19 -24.81 -7.58
C GLN A 228 28.72 -23.36 -7.39
N ILE A 229 28.07 -22.74 -8.40
CA ILE A 229 27.54 -21.39 -8.27
C ILE A 229 26.40 -21.30 -7.25
N LEU A 230 25.64 -22.38 -7.05
CA LEU A 230 24.46 -22.42 -6.19
C LEU A 230 24.81 -22.24 -4.71
N GLU A 231 26.05 -22.55 -4.33
CA GLU A 231 26.55 -22.45 -2.95
C GLU A 231 27.27 -21.11 -2.67
N ARG A 232 27.36 -20.22 -3.67
CA ARG A 232 28.12 -18.98 -3.56
C ARG A 232 27.30 -17.84 -2.95
N ASP A 233 27.96 -17.04 -2.13
CA ASP A 233 27.45 -15.73 -1.68
C ASP A 233 27.26 -14.75 -2.85
N LEU A 234 26.36 -13.78 -2.66
CA LEU A 234 26.01 -12.76 -3.65
C LEU A 234 27.22 -12.09 -4.31
N GLY A 235 28.22 -11.66 -3.54
CA GLY A 235 29.42 -11.02 -4.08
C GLY A 235 30.17 -11.90 -5.09
N LYS A 236 30.24 -13.22 -4.85
CA LYS A 236 30.87 -14.17 -5.77
C LYS A 236 29.98 -14.49 -6.98
N VAL A 237 28.65 -14.48 -6.80
CA VAL A 237 27.69 -14.61 -7.89
C VAL A 237 27.80 -13.43 -8.87
N ILE A 238 27.94 -12.20 -8.36
CA ILE A 238 28.15 -10.99 -9.19
C ILE A 238 29.37 -11.14 -10.10
N VAL A 239 30.50 -11.57 -9.54
CA VAL A 239 31.74 -11.78 -10.30
C VAL A 239 31.56 -12.87 -11.35
N ALA A 240 30.88 -13.97 -11.02
CA ALA A 240 30.63 -15.06 -11.96
C ALA A 240 29.74 -14.62 -13.13
N ILE A 241 28.67 -13.84 -12.87
CA ILE A 241 27.80 -13.29 -13.93
C ILE A 241 28.59 -12.34 -14.83
N GLN A 242 29.45 -11.48 -14.25
CA GLN A 242 30.28 -10.57 -15.03
C GLN A 242 31.27 -11.31 -15.94
N ASN A 243 31.86 -12.41 -15.46
CA ASN A 243 32.77 -13.23 -16.25
C ASN A 243 32.05 -13.97 -17.39
N GLU A 244 30.84 -14.47 -17.14
CA GLU A 244 30.05 -15.21 -18.14
C GLU A 244 29.53 -14.31 -19.27
N LEU A 245 29.01 -13.12 -18.94
CA LEU A 245 28.36 -12.24 -19.92
C LEU A 245 29.30 -11.19 -20.51
N GLY A 246 30.42 -10.90 -19.84
CA GLY A 246 31.27 -9.75 -20.10
C GLY A 246 30.74 -8.45 -19.47
N SER A 247 31.63 -7.48 -19.27
CA SER A 247 31.37 -6.25 -18.51
C SER A 247 30.19 -5.43 -19.02
N ASP A 248 30.02 -5.35 -20.34
CA ASP A 248 29.02 -4.46 -20.95
C ASP A 248 27.62 -5.07 -20.86
N LYS A 249 27.49 -6.38 -21.12
CA LYS A 249 26.20 -7.07 -21.10
C LYS A 249 25.70 -7.34 -19.68
N SER A 250 26.62 -7.50 -18.71
CA SER A 250 26.24 -7.74 -17.32
C SER A 250 25.96 -6.46 -16.53
N ARG A 251 26.23 -5.28 -17.09
CA ARG A 251 26.34 -4.03 -16.34
C ARG A 251 25.10 -3.72 -15.50
N THR A 252 23.91 -3.82 -16.08
CA THR A 252 22.64 -3.53 -15.38
C THR A 252 22.36 -4.55 -14.28
N ILE A 253 22.46 -5.84 -14.60
CA ILE A 253 22.25 -6.96 -13.67
C ILE A 253 23.24 -6.86 -12.50
N CYS A 254 24.54 -6.76 -12.78
CA CYS A 254 25.59 -6.64 -11.77
C CYS A 254 25.42 -5.37 -10.93
N SER A 255 25.00 -4.24 -11.51
CA SER A 255 24.74 -3.02 -10.73
C SER A 255 23.59 -3.20 -9.75
N ALA A 256 22.48 -3.82 -10.16
CA ALA A 256 21.36 -4.09 -9.28
C ALA A 256 21.73 -5.05 -8.14
N LEU A 257 22.48 -6.12 -8.45
CA LEU A 257 23.00 -7.04 -7.44
C LEU A 257 23.97 -6.34 -6.47
N ASP A 258 24.87 -5.48 -6.98
CA ASP A 258 25.88 -4.78 -6.17
C ASP A 258 25.25 -3.73 -5.25
N ILE A 259 24.18 -3.05 -5.68
CA ILE A 259 23.40 -2.16 -4.80
C ILE A 259 22.94 -2.91 -3.55
N VAL A 260 22.26 -4.05 -3.74
CA VAL A 260 21.76 -4.86 -2.61
C VAL A 260 22.92 -5.40 -1.76
N ASN A 261 23.99 -5.86 -2.41
CA ASN A 261 25.18 -6.38 -1.74
C ASN A 261 25.88 -5.33 -0.86
N ARG A 262 25.90 -4.05 -1.28
CA ARG A 262 26.50 -2.93 -0.54
C ARG A 262 25.62 -2.40 0.59
N LEU A 263 24.30 -2.57 0.51
CA LEU A 263 23.40 -2.20 1.59
C LEU A 263 23.49 -3.17 2.77
N HIS A 264 23.71 -4.46 2.53
CA HIS A 264 23.74 -5.49 3.57
C HIS A 264 24.76 -5.22 4.71
N PRO A 265 26.03 -4.82 4.46
CA PRO A 265 26.97 -4.47 5.52
C PRO A 265 26.50 -3.34 6.45
N ARG A 266 25.65 -2.43 5.97
CA ARG A 266 25.13 -1.32 6.79
C ARG A 266 24.20 -1.79 7.92
N GLY A 267 23.68 -3.01 7.86
CA GLY A 267 22.94 -3.62 8.97
C GLY A 267 23.82 -4.18 10.09
N LYS A 268 25.15 -4.20 9.91
CA LYS A 268 26.10 -4.80 10.86
C LYS A 268 26.90 -3.72 11.57
N HIS A 269 26.71 -3.58 12.88
CA HIS A 269 27.34 -2.54 13.70
C HIS A 269 28.88 -2.49 13.57
N ASN A 270 29.53 -3.66 13.46
CA ASN A 270 30.97 -3.75 13.29
C ASN A 270 31.43 -3.24 11.91
N GLU A 271 30.71 -3.55 10.83
CA GLU A 271 31.02 -3.06 9.48
C GLU A 271 30.72 -1.58 9.33
N VAL A 272 29.62 -1.10 9.93
CA VAL A 272 29.27 0.32 10.01
C VAL A 272 30.42 1.13 10.63
N ARG A 273 30.93 0.70 11.78
CA ARG A 273 32.07 1.36 12.44
C ARG A 273 33.38 1.22 11.65
N LYS A 274 33.61 0.07 11.03
CA LYS A 274 34.85 -0.22 10.29
C LYS A 274 34.99 0.64 9.03
N TYR A 275 33.88 0.89 8.34
CA TYR A 275 33.87 1.58 7.04
C TYR A 275 33.18 2.95 7.07
N ASP A 276 32.84 3.46 8.26
CA ASP A 276 32.15 4.75 8.45
C ASP A 276 30.88 4.87 7.58
N LEU A 277 30.03 3.84 7.66
CA LEU A 277 28.80 3.77 6.88
C LEU A 277 27.64 4.44 7.64
N ARG A 278 26.69 5.02 6.90
CA ARG A 278 25.40 5.39 7.48
C ARG A 278 24.51 4.17 7.72
N ASP A 279 23.56 4.31 8.64
CA ASP A 279 22.52 3.30 8.89
C ASP A 279 21.60 3.10 7.67
N VAL A 280 20.94 1.94 7.65
CA VAL A 280 19.92 1.58 6.64
C VAL A 280 18.62 2.33 6.94
N THR A 281 18.04 2.96 5.93
CA THR A 281 16.73 3.63 6.03
C THR A 281 15.62 2.87 5.31
N ASP A 282 14.35 3.27 5.51
CA ASP A 282 13.22 2.71 4.78
C ASP A 282 13.37 2.88 3.26
N GLU A 283 13.99 3.97 2.80
CA GLU A 283 14.28 4.19 1.38
C GLU A 283 15.32 3.22 0.82
N ASP A 284 16.32 2.83 1.62
CA ASP A 284 17.28 1.79 1.21
C ASP A 284 16.62 0.42 1.09
N ALA A 285 15.74 0.08 2.03
CA ALA A 285 14.96 -1.15 1.98
C ALA A 285 14.05 -1.17 0.74
N ALA A 286 13.37 -0.07 0.45
CA ALA A 286 12.57 0.06 -0.77
C ALA A 286 13.44 -0.11 -2.03
N LEU A 287 14.60 0.56 -2.09
CA LEU A 287 15.55 0.42 -3.21
C LEU A 287 15.99 -1.04 -3.40
N ALA A 288 16.28 -1.76 -2.31
CA ALA A 288 16.65 -3.17 -2.37
C ALA A 288 15.53 -4.03 -2.97
N VAL A 289 14.28 -3.82 -2.56
CA VAL A 289 13.10 -4.53 -3.11
C VAL A 289 12.92 -4.20 -4.60
N HIS A 290 13.06 -2.94 -5.00
CA HIS A 290 13.01 -2.53 -6.41
C HIS A 290 14.12 -3.18 -7.25
N ALA A 291 15.35 -3.25 -6.73
CA ALA A 291 16.47 -3.91 -7.39
C ALA A 291 16.23 -5.42 -7.56
N THR A 292 15.70 -6.09 -6.53
CA THR A 292 15.28 -7.50 -6.62
C THR A 292 14.20 -7.69 -7.69
N GLY A 293 13.20 -6.81 -7.74
CA GLY A 293 12.14 -6.87 -8.75
C GLY A 293 12.64 -6.62 -10.17
N PHE A 294 13.60 -5.71 -10.34
CA PHE A 294 14.31 -5.51 -11.61
C PHE A 294 15.02 -6.78 -12.09
N LEU A 295 15.72 -7.48 -11.20
CA LEU A 295 16.44 -8.72 -11.55
C LEU A 295 15.50 -9.83 -12.04
N ILE A 296 14.32 -9.99 -11.45
CA ILE A 296 13.33 -10.97 -11.92
C ILE A 296 12.93 -10.68 -13.38
N ARG A 297 12.83 -9.41 -13.78
CA ARG A 297 12.55 -9.00 -15.17
C ARG A 297 13.74 -9.26 -16.09
N GLU A 298 14.95 -8.88 -15.69
CA GLU A 298 16.17 -9.09 -16.48
C GLU A 298 16.48 -10.58 -16.69
N PHE A 299 16.14 -11.43 -15.72
CA PHE A 299 16.25 -12.89 -15.85
C PHE A 299 15.15 -13.49 -16.73
N GLY A 300 14.16 -12.70 -17.14
CA GLY A 300 13.05 -13.13 -17.98
C GLY A 300 12.00 -13.95 -17.23
N TRP A 301 11.99 -13.92 -15.90
CA TRP A 301 11.10 -14.73 -15.05
C TRP A 301 9.85 -13.99 -14.57
N ALA A 302 9.68 -12.72 -14.94
CA ALA A 302 8.47 -11.96 -14.63
C ALA A 302 7.32 -12.32 -15.60
N THR A 303 6.09 -12.34 -15.11
CA THR A 303 4.90 -12.24 -15.97
C THR A 303 4.87 -10.85 -16.64
N VAL A 304 4.43 -10.81 -17.90
CA VAL A 304 4.34 -9.59 -18.72
C VAL A 304 3.05 -8.85 -18.41
#